data_AF-A0A6P6BX83-F1
#
_entry.id   AF-A0A6P6BX83-F1
#
_cell.length_a   1.000
_cell.length_b   1.000
_cell.length_c   1.000
_cell.angle_alpha   90.00
_cell.angle_beta   90.00
_cell.angle_gamma   90.00
#
_symmetry.space_group_name_H-M   'P 1'
#
loop_
_entity.id
_entity.type
_entity.pdbx_description
1 polymer ?
#
loop_
_entity_poly.entity_id
_entity_poly.type
_entity_poly.pdbx_seq_one_letter_code
_entity_poly.pdbx_strand_id
1 'polypeptide(L)'
;MKPSREDQAAPAGGPWEECFEAAVQLALRAGQIIRKALSEEKRVSTKTSAADLVTETDHLVEDLIISELQKRFPSHRFIAEEAAAAGAKCVLTPSPTWIVDPIDGTCNFVHRFPTVAVSIGFAVNQELEFGVIYHCTEERLYTGQRGRGAFCNGQRLQVSGETDLSKALVLTEIGPKRDPATLKLFLSNMERLLHAKAHGVRVIGSSTLALCHLASGAADAYYQFGLHCWDLAAATVIIREAGGIVMDTSEWLLLAPEKWRCS
;
A
#
# COMPACT_ATOMS: atom_id res chain seq x y z
N MET A 1 -53.20 -19.07 -8.91
CA MET A 1 -52.30 -18.45 -9.91
C MET A 1 -51.59 -17.29 -9.22
N LYS A 2 -50.41 -17.51 -8.64
CA LYS A 2 -49.57 -16.45 -8.06
C LYS A 2 -48.58 -16.00 -9.14
N PRO A 3 -48.32 -14.69 -9.32
CA PRO A 3 -47.32 -14.26 -10.29
C PRO A 3 -45.92 -14.56 -9.74
N SER A 4 -45.11 -15.19 -10.59
CA SER A 4 -43.67 -15.38 -10.39
C SER A 4 -42.99 -14.02 -10.36
N ARG A 5 -42.24 -13.74 -9.29
CA ARG A 5 -41.30 -12.62 -9.25
C ARG A 5 -40.17 -12.94 -10.21
N GLU A 6 -40.00 -12.08 -11.21
CA GLU A 6 -38.81 -12.02 -12.03
C GLU A 6 -37.62 -11.68 -11.12
N ASP A 7 -36.67 -12.61 -11.03
CA ASP A 7 -35.33 -12.35 -10.49
C ASP A 7 -34.64 -11.36 -11.44
N GLN A 8 -34.72 -10.07 -11.10
CA GLN A 8 -33.82 -9.08 -11.66
C GLN A 8 -32.43 -9.33 -11.07
N ALA A 9 -31.58 -10.00 -11.83
CA ALA A 9 -30.16 -10.13 -11.52
C ALA A 9 -29.56 -8.73 -11.36
N ALA A 10 -28.98 -8.45 -10.18
CA ALA A 10 -28.24 -7.22 -9.94
C ALA A 10 -27.07 -7.11 -10.94
N PRO A 11 -26.75 -5.90 -11.44
CA PRO A 11 -25.61 -5.71 -12.34
C PRO A 11 -24.31 -6.19 -11.67
N ALA A 12 -23.45 -6.85 -12.44
CA ALA A 12 -22.27 -7.59 -11.97
C ALA A 12 -21.10 -6.74 -11.42
N GLY A 13 -21.33 -5.48 -11.04
CA GLY A 13 -20.31 -4.56 -10.52
C GLY A 13 -20.80 -3.84 -9.27
N GLY A 14 -19.94 -3.72 -8.26
CA GLY A 14 -20.22 -2.88 -7.09
C GLY A 14 -20.27 -1.39 -7.48
N PRO A 15 -20.70 -0.49 -6.56
CA PRO A 15 -20.84 0.94 -6.85
C PRO A 15 -19.51 1.63 -7.25
N TRP A 16 -18.37 1.00 -6.97
CA TRP A 16 -17.03 1.52 -7.22
C TRP A 16 -16.24 0.73 -8.28
N GLU A 17 -16.91 -0.12 -9.07
CA GLU A 17 -16.23 -0.95 -10.07
C GLU A 17 -15.47 -0.11 -11.11
N GLU A 18 -16.09 0.96 -11.62
CA GLU A 18 -15.44 1.85 -12.59
C GLU A 18 -14.18 2.52 -11.99
N CYS A 19 -14.22 2.87 -10.70
CA CYS A 19 -13.09 3.44 -9.98
C CYS A 19 -11.96 2.40 -9.82
N PHE A 20 -12.32 1.15 -9.50
CA PHE A 20 -11.36 0.06 -9.39
C PHE A 20 -10.67 -0.24 -10.73
N GLU A 21 -11.43 -0.32 -11.82
CA GLU A 21 -10.88 -0.50 -13.17
C GLU A 21 -9.95 0.65 -13.56
N ALA A 22 -10.31 1.90 -13.22
CA ALA A 22 -9.47 3.07 -13.42
C ALA A 22 -8.13 2.95 -12.69
N ALA A 23 -8.16 2.52 -11.41
CA ALA A 23 -6.97 2.34 -10.59
C ALA A 23 -6.05 1.27 -11.19
N VAL A 24 -6.59 0.12 -11.60
CA VAL A 24 -5.82 -0.95 -12.25
C VAL A 24 -5.14 -0.46 -13.53
N GLN A 25 -5.89 0.21 -14.41
CA GLN A 25 -5.34 0.75 -15.65
C GLN A 25 -4.21 1.77 -15.39
N LEU A 26 -4.39 2.64 -14.41
CA LEU A 26 -3.40 3.66 -14.06
C LEU A 26 -2.16 3.07 -13.40
N ALA A 27 -2.31 2.10 -12.48
CA ALA A 27 -1.18 1.40 -11.88
C ALA A 27 -0.32 0.68 -12.92
N LEU A 28 -0.95 0.03 -13.91
CA LEU A 28 -0.22 -0.63 -15.01
C LEU A 28 0.51 0.39 -15.90
N ARG A 29 -0.14 1.50 -16.27
CA ARG A 29 0.48 2.58 -17.06
C ARG A 29 1.65 3.22 -16.31
N ALA A 30 1.48 3.51 -15.03
CA ALA A 30 2.53 4.04 -14.15
C ALA A 30 3.71 3.06 -14.06
N GLY A 31 3.44 1.77 -13.87
CA GLY A 31 4.49 0.75 -13.83
C GLY A 31 5.30 0.62 -15.12
N GLN A 32 4.68 0.82 -16.29
CA GLN A 32 5.40 0.88 -17.57
C GLN A 32 6.38 2.06 -17.64
N ILE A 33 5.95 3.24 -17.15
CA ILE A 33 6.79 4.44 -17.06
C ILE A 33 7.98 4.18 -16.14
N ILE A 34 7.72 3.67 -14.93
CA ILE A 34 8.75 3.37 -13.93
C ILE A 34 9.74 2.34 -14.46
N ARG A 35 9.26 1.27 -15.11
CA ARG A 35 10.13 0.24 -15.67
C ARG A 35 11.06 0.78 -16.75
N LYS A 36 10.55 1.66 -17.61
CA LYS A 36 11.39 2.35 -18.60
C LYS A 36 12.45 3.20 -17.89
N ALA A 37 12.03 4.04 -16.95
CA ALA A 37 12.91 4.96 -16.23
C ALA A 37 13.96 4.25 -15.35
N LEU A 38 13.70 3.01 -14.88
CA LEU A 38 14.68 2.18 -14.17
C LEU A 38 15.98 2.02 -14.97
N SER A 39 15.88 1.86 -16.30
CA SER A 39 17.02 1.68 -17.21
C SER A 39 17.74 2.98 -17.60
N GLU A 40 17.15 4.14 -17.30
CA GLU A 40 17.64 5.46 -17.69
C GLU A 40 18.42 6.14 -16.54
N GLU A 41 19.09 7.24 -16.87
CA GLU A 41 19.64 8.18 -15.89
C GLU A 41 18.49 8.97 -15.24
N LYS A 42 18.62 9.31 -13.95
CA LYS A 42 17.56 9.91 -13.14
C LYS A 42 18.07 11.17 -12.47
N ARG A 43 17.23 12.21 -12.38
CA ARG A 43 17.50 13.40 -11.57
C ARG A 43 16.98 13.17 -10.16
N VAL A 44 17.90 12.86 -9.26
CA VAL A 44 17.58 12.58 -7.86
C VAL A 44 17.67 13.85 -7.03
N SER A 45 16.63 14.10 -6.23
CA SER A 45 16.58 15.13 -5.20
C SER A 45 16.27 14.50 -3.84
N THR A 46 16.46 15.26 -2.77
CA THR A 46 16.15 14.83 -1.39
C THR A 46 15.00 15.66 -0.83
N LYS A 47 14.12 15.02 -0.04
CA LYS A 47 13.03 15.66 0.70
C LYS A 47 13.49 16.02 2.13
N THR A 48 13.11 15.23 3.14
CA THR A 48 13.34 15.56 4.56
C THR A 48 14.68 15.07 5.12
N SER A 49 15.34 14.13 4.45
CA SER A 49 16.61 13.54 4.86
C SER A 49 17.43 13.10 3.65
N ALA A 50 18.72 12.81 3.84
CA ALA A 50 19.59 12.30 2.77
C ALA A 50 19.16 10.91 2.24
N ALA A 51 18.30 10.20 2.98
CA ALA A 51 17.74 8.91 2.57
C ALA A 51 16.29 9.01 2.08
N ASP A 52 15.70 10.20 2.12
CA ASP A 52 14.35 10.51 1.69
C ASP A 52 14.43 11.11 0.29
N LEU A 53 14.39 10.26 -0.72
CA LEU A 53 14.71 10.60 -2.11
C LEU A 53 13.44 10.83 -2.93
N VAL A 54 13.56 11.63 -3.98
CA VAL A 54 12.53 11.84 -5.01
C VAL A 54 13.19 12.01 -6.36
N THR A 55 12.51 11.59 -7.43
CA THR A 55 12.97 11.79 -8.80
C THR A 55 11.91 12.52 -9.63
N GLU A 56 12.29 12.96 -10.82
CA GLU A 56 11.34 13.46 -11.81
C GLU A 56 10.27 12.42 -12.20
N THR A 57 10.56 11.14 -12.00
CA THR A 57 9.63 10.04 -12.32
C THR A 57 8.50 9.96 -11.30
N ASP A 58 8.79 10.19 -10.01
CA ASP A 58 7.79 10.22 -8.93
C ASP A 58 6.73 11.29 -9.24
N HIS A 59 7.15 12.51 -9.54
CA HIS A 59 6.25 13.61 -9.93
C HIS A 59 5.45 13.30 -11.20
N LEU A 60 6.10 12.75 -12.24
CA LEU A 60 5.44 12.43 -13.50
C LEU A 60 4.36 11.33 -13.34
N VAL A 61 4.61 10.34 -12.49
CA VAL A 61 3.65 9.27 -12.19
C VAL A 61 2.50 9.80 -11.35
N GLU A 62 2.77 10.62 -10.32
CA GLU A 62 1.72 11.23 -9.52
C GLU A 62 0.80 12.11 -10.37
N ASP A 63 1.38 12.99 -11.19
CA ASP A 63 0.64 13.87 -12.10
C ASP A 63 -0.22 13.08 -13.09
N LEU A 64 0.29 11.97 -13.63
CA LEU A 64 -0.48 11.08 -14.49
C LEU A 64 -1.70 10.51 -13.77
N ILE A 65 -1.50 9.95 -12.58
CA ILE A 65 -2.56 9.28 -11.80
C ILE A 65 -3.61 10.31 -11.38
N ILE A 66 -3.19 11.41 -10.75
CA ILE A 66 -4.11 12.42 -10.22
C ILE A 66 -4.86 13.10 -11.36
N SER A 67 -4.19 13.55 -12.42
CA SER A 67 -4.86 14.31 -13.49
C SER A 67 -5.89 13.47 -14.24
N GLU A 68 -5.63 12.18 -14.47
CA GLU A 68 -6.58 11.28 -15.14
C GLU A 68 -7.77 10.95 -14.23
N LEU A 69 -7.52 10.68 -12.96
CA LEU A 69 -8.59 10.45 -11.98
C LEU A 69 -9.44 11.68 -11.75
N GLN A 70 -8.83 12.87 -11.71
CA GLN A 70 -9.56 14.12 -11.49
C GLN A 70 -10.40 14.51 -12.71
N LYS A 71 -9.96 14.20 -13.93
CA LYS A 71 -10.78 14.36 -15.15
C LYS A 71 -12.00 13.44 -15.13
N ARG A 72 -11.82 12.18 -14.73
CA ARG A 72 -12.89 11.16 -14.69
C ARG A 72 -13.85 11.36 -13.51
N PHE A 73 -13.32 11.72 -12.36
CA PHE A 73 -14.04 11.83 -11.09
C PHE A 73 -13.78 13.19 -10.43
N PRO A 74 -14.30 14.30 -11.00
CA PRO A 74 -13.95 15.67 -10.60
C PRO A 74 -14.38 16.06 -9.18
N SER A 75 -15.29 15.31 -8.57
CA SER A 75 -15.73 15.51 -7.18
C SER A 75 -14.92 14.73 -6.15
N HIS A 76 -14.03 13.83 -6.58
CA HIS A 76 -13.22 13.01 -5.68
C HIS A 76 -12.05 13.81 -5.11
N ARG A 77 -11.57 13.40 -3.94
CA ARG A 77 -10.43 14.00 -3.25
C ARG A 77 -9.17 13.15 -3.43
N PHE A 78 -8.03 13.73 -3.10
CA PHE A 78 -6.73 13.09 -3.22
C PHE A 78 -5.90 13.30 -1.95
N ILE A 79 -5.21 12.24 -1.54
CA ILE A 79 -4.08 12.26 -0.61
C ILE A 79 -2.95 11.57 -1.35
N ALA A 80 -1.90 12.30 -1.71
CA ALA A 80 -0.79 11.74 -2.46
C ALA A 80 0.53 12.21 -1.86
N GLU A 81 1.56 11.38 -1.94
CA GLU A 81 2.85 11.62 -1.30
C GLU A 81 3.49 12.94 -1.72
N GLU A 82 3.67 13.18 -3.03
CA GLU A 82 4.41 14.34 -3.51
C GLU A 82 3.60 15.62 -3.33
N ALA A 83 2.28 15.55 -3.52
CA ALA A 83 1.37 16.63 -3.18
C ALA A 83 1.43 16.98 -1.68
N ALA A 84 1.50 15.98 -0.79
CA ALA A 84 1.63 16.20 0.65
C ALA A 84 2.99 16.82 1.00
N ALA A 85 4.07 16.38 0.36
CA ALA A 85 5.40 16.98 0.48
C ALA A 85 5.43 18.44 -0.01
N ALA A 86 4.62 18.79 -1.01
CA ALA A 86 4.41 20.15 -1.49
C ALA A 86 3.45 21.00 -0.62
N GLY A 87 2.95 20.46 0.50
CA GLY A 87 2.12 21.17 1.47
C GLY A 87 0.62 20.94 1.35
N ALA A 88 0.17 19.99 0.53
CA ALA A 88 -1.23 19.58 0.51
C ALA A 88 -1.64 18.94 1.85
N LYS A 89 -2.90 19.14 2.25
CA LYS A 89 -3.42 18.60 3.52
C LYS A 89 -3.70 17.10 3.39
N CYS A 90 -3.07 16.31 4.25
CA CYS A 90 -3.38 14.89 4.42
C CYS A 90 -4.53 14.69 5.41
N VAL A 91 -5.79 14.91 4.97
CA VAL A 91 -6.99 14.74 5.80
C VAL A 91 -8.00 13.86 5.09
N LEU A 92 -8.26 12.67 5.65
CA LEU A 92 -9.29 11.76 5.15
C LEU A 92 -10.67 12.21 5.62
N THR A 93 -11.53 12.56 4.67
CA THR A 93 -12.93 12.96 4.92
C THR A 93 -13.90 11.85 4.50
N PRO A 94 -15.22 11.98 4.77
CA PRO A 94 -16.19 11.02 4.25
C PRO A 94 -16.31 10.97 2.72
N SER A 95 -15.79 11.97 1.99
CA SER A 95 -15.86 12.00 0.53
C SER A 95 -15.00 10.90 -0.09
N PRO A 96 -15.36 10.40 -1.29
CA PRO A 96 -14.50 9.51 -2.08
C PRO A 96 -13.10 10.11 -2.24
N THR A 97 -12.08 9.39 -1.75
CA THR A 97 -10.71 9.86 -1.67
C THR A 97 -9.75 8.81 -2.21
N TRP A 98 -8.94 9.20 -3.18
CA TRP A 98 -7.81 8.42 -3.69
C TRP A 98 -6.60 8.66 -2.81
N ILE A 99 -5.93 7.59 -2.39
CA ILE A 99 -4.73 7.64 -1.57
C ILE A 99 -3.60 7.01 -2.39
N VAL A 100 -2.61 7.80 -2.80
CA VAL A 100 -1.65 7.42 -3.85
C VAL A 100 -0.22 7.53 -3.34
N ASP A 101 0.54 6.47 -3.55
CA ASP A 101 1.99 6.49 -3.56
C ASP A 101 2.45 6.22 -5.01
N PRO A 102 3.04 7.23 -5.69
CA PRO A 102 3.43 7.09 -7.08
C PRO A 102 4.59 6.09 -7.27
N ILE A 103 5.52 6.02 -6.31
CA ILE A 103 6.68 5.12 -6.34
C ILE A 103 7.06 4.75 -4.89
N ASP A 104 6.48 3.67 -4.37
CA ASP A 104 6.97 3.10 -3.13
C ASP A 104 8.31 2.39 -3.41
N GLY A 105 9.31 2.72 -2.59
CA GLY A 105 10.69 2.31 -2.78
C GLY A 105 11.48 3.22 -3.72
N THR A 106 11.32 4.55 -3.64
CA THR A 106 12.13 5.51 -4.43
C THR A 106 13.64 5.30 -4.26
N CYS A 107 14.11 4.94 -3.06
CA CYS A 107 15.52 4.57 -2.85
C CYS A 107 15.93 3.35 -3.70
N ASN A 108 15.09 2.31 -3.72
CA ASN A 108 15.31 1.15 -4.59
C ASN A 108 15.30 1.56 -6.06
N PHE A 109 14.36 2.41 -6.47
CA PHE A 109 14.28 2.93 -7.84
C PHE A 109 15.54 3.67 -8.28
N VAL A 110 16.07 4.57 -7.42
CA VAL A 110 17.32 5.28 -7.65
C VAL A 110 18.50 4.31 -7.84
N HIS A 111 18.57 3.27 -7.01
CA HIS A 111 19.64 2.27 -7.06
C HIS A 111 19.39 1.11 -8.02
N ARG A 112 18.27 1.13 -8.77
CA ARG A 112 17.83 0.03 -9.65
C ARG A 112 17.65 -1.32 -8.93
N PHE A 113 17.40 -1.29 -7.63
CA PHE A 113 17.04 -2.48 -6.87
C PHE A 113 15.61 -2.92 -7.26
N PRO A 114 15.34 -4.22 -7.51
CA PRO A 114 14.16 -4.67 -8.24
C PRO A 114 12.88 -4.71 -7.41
N THR A 115 12.74 -3.87 -6.38
CA THR A 115 11.60 -3.84 -5.46
C THR A 115 11.03 -2.43 -5.45
N VAL A 116 10.14 -2.15 -6.40
CA VAL A 116 9.53 -0.84 -6.63
C VAL A 116 8.07 -1.03 -7.01
N ALA A 117 7.17 -0.26 -6.41
CA ALA A 117 5.73 -0.39 -6.62
C ALA A 117 5.01 0.94 -6.85
N VAL A 118 3.84 0.84 -7.46
CA VAL A 118 2.81 1.90 -7.46
C VAL A 118 1.72 1.43 -6.52
N SER A 119 1.22 2.30 -5.63
CA SER A 119 0.12 2.00 -4.71
C SER A 119 -1.02 3.00 -4.88
N ILE A 120 -2.24 2.48 -5.08
CA ILE A 120 -3.47 3.26 -5.22
C ILE A 120 -4.53 2.64 -4.31
N GLY A 121 -4.81 3.32 -3.20
CA GLY A 121 -5.93 3.04 -2.31
C GLY A 121 -7.14 3.93 -2.60
N PHE A 122 -8.33 3.45 -2.29
CA PHE A 122 -9.56 4.23 -2.42
C PHE A 122 -10.43 4.10 -1.16
N ALA A 123 -10.86 5.24 -0.64
CA ALA A 123 -11.66 5.33 0.57
C ALA A 123 -12.96 6.08 0.34
N VAL A 124 -14.03 5.64 1.01
CA VAL A 124 -15.35 6.28 1.02
C VAL A 124 -15.88 6.22 2.44
N ASN A 125 -16.47 7.31 2.95
CA ASN A 125 -16.92 7.40 4.35
C ASN A 125 -15.81 7.06 5.36
N GLN A 126 -14.56 7.42 5.03
CA GLN A 126 -13.36 7.10 5.82
C GLN A 126 -13.07 5.60 5.97
N GLU A 127 -13.72 4.76 5.17
CA GLU A 127 -13.49 3.31 5.08
C GLU A 127 -12.79 2.98 3.77
N LEU A 128 -11.81 2.08 3.82
CA LEU A 128 -11.08 1.63 2.64
C LEU A 128 -11.93 0.63 1.84
N GLU A 129 -12.21 0.94 0.58
CA GLU A 129 -13.07 0.13 -0.30
C GLU A 129 -12.27 -0.81 -1.20
N PHE A 130 -11.15 -0.34 -1.76
CA PHE A 130 -10.25 -1.16 -2.57
C PHE A 130 -8.81 -0.66 -2.52
N GLY A 131 -7.89 -1.55 -2.90
CA GLY A 131 -6.47 -1.29 -3.05
C GLY A 131 -5.91 -1.95 -4.29
N VAL A 132 -5.01 -1.25 -4.98
CA VAL A 132 -4.23 -1.74 -6.11
C VAL A 132 -2.75 -1.45 -5.84
N ILE A 133 -1.92 -2.48 -5.83
CA ILE A 133 -0.45 -2.36 -5.74
C ILE A 133 0.17 -3.08 -6.94
N TYR A 134 1.01 -2.38 -7.70
CA TYR A 134 1.68 -2.97 -8.86
C TYR A 134 3.20 -3.01 -8.67
N HIS A 135 3.74 -4.22 -8.57
CA HIS A 135 5.19 -4.46 -8.55
C HIS A 135 5.76 -4.26 -9.96
N CYS A 136 6.47 -3.15 -10.15
CA CYS A 136 6.80 -2.65 -11.48
C CYS A 136 7.79 -3.54 -12.23
N THR A 137 8.68 -4.24 -11.53
CA THR A 137 9.75 -5.08 -12.10
C THR A 137 9.34 -6.53 -12.28
N GLU A 138 8.60 -7.12 -11.33
CA GLU A 138 8.12 -8.52 -11.43
C GLU A 138 6.74 -8.65 -12.08
N GLU A 139 6.12 -7.54 -12.49
CA GLU A 139 4.82 -7.52 -13.17
C GLU A 139 3.71 -8.20 -12.36
N ARG A 140 3.74 -8.00 -11.03
CA ARG A 140 2.72 -8.51 -10.12
C ARG A 140 1.73 -7.42 -9.77
N LEU A 141 0.49 -7.60 -10.23
CA LEU A 141 -0.64 -6.76 -9.91
C LEU A 141 -1.41 -7.36 -8.74
N TYR A 142 -1.22 -6.79 -7.56
CA TYR A 142 -1.97 -7.09 -6.36
C TYR A 142 -3.23 -6.22 -6.31
N THR A 143 -4.37 -6.82 -6.06
CA THR A 143 -5.65 -6.14 -5.93
C THR A 143 -6.44 -6.68 -4.75
N GLY A 144 -7.24 -5.83 -4.13
CA GLY A 144 -8.20 -6.22 -3.10
C GLY A 144 -9.40 -5.29 -3.14
N GLN A 145 -10.61 -5.85 -3.08
CA GLN A 145 -11.85 -5.08 -2.98
C GLN A 145 -12.65 -5.62 -1.79
N ARG A 146 -13.17 -4.72 -0.96
CA ARG A 146 -13.89 -5.06 0.26
C ARG A 146 -15.01 -6.08 -0.01
N GLY A 147 -14.96 -7.22 0.67
CA GLY A 147 -15.91 -8.32 0.53
C GLY A 147 -15.79 -9.15 -0.75
N ARG A 148 -14.74 -8.97 -1.57
CA ARG A 148 -14.55 -9.68 -2.85
C ARG A 148 -13.25 -10.50 -2.91
N GLY A 149 -12.42 -10.44 -1.87
CA GLY A 149 -11.13 -11.13 -1.84
C GLY A 149 -9.98 -10.30 -2.41
N ALA A 150 -8.78 -10.83 -2.20
CA ALA A 150 -7.53 -10.28 -2.70
C ALA A 150 -6.91 -11.22 -3.75
N PHE A 151 -6.23 -10.65 -4.72
CA PHE A 151 -5.66 -11.36 -5.87
C PHE A 151 -4.27 -10.82 -6.23
N CYS A 152 -3.41 -11.67 -6.77
CA CYS A 152 -2.20 -11.29 -7.49
C CYS A 152 -2.26 -11.89 -8.89
N ASN A 153 -2.27 -11.07 -9.94
CA ASN A 153 -2.40 -11.53 -11.33
C ASN A 153 -3.59 -12.49 -11.54
N GLY A 154 -4.72 -12.21 -10.89
CA GLY A 154 -5.95 -13.02 -10.94
C GLY A 154 -5.95 -14.26 -10.05
N GLN A 155 -4.84 -14.60 -9.38
CA GLN A 155 -4.77 -15.71 -8.44
C GLN A 155 -5.14 -15.23 -7.04
N ARG A 156 -6.07 -15.94 -6.37
CA ARG A 156 -6.54 -15.56 -5.03
C ARG A 156 -5.40 -15.65 -4.01
N LEU A 157 -5.29 -14.63 -3.16
CA LEU A 157 -4.33 -14.57 -2.06
C LEU A 157 -4.92 -15.13 -0.78
N GLN A 158 -4.03 -15.63 0.08
CA GLN A 158 -4.33 -16.07 1.43
C GLN A 158 -3.07 -15.91 2.29
N VAL A 159 -3.22 -15.36 3.49
CA VAL A 159 -2.14 -15.28 4.48
C VAL A 159 -1.72 -16.67 4.97
N SER A 160 -0.51 -16.83 5.52
CA SER A 160 0.04 -18.13 5.91
C SER A 160 -0.73 -18.82 7.06
N GLY A 161 -1.26 -18.03 8.00
CA GLY A 161 -1.91 -18.53 9.21
C GLY A 161 -0.92 -19.03 10.28
N GLU A 162 0.38 -18.73 10.16
CA GLU A 162 1.35 -19.03 11.21
C GLU A 162 1.05 -18.22 12.48
N THR A 163 1.10 -18.90 13.63
CA THR A 163 0.79 -18.34 14.96
C THR A 163 1.95 -18.47 15.93
N ASP A 164 2.93 -19.30 15.61
CA ASP A 164 4.15 -19.50 16.37
C ASP A 164 5.23 -18.55 15.85
N LEU A 165 5.48 -17.47 16.60
CA LEU A 165 6.50 -16.47 16.25
C LEU A 165 7.86 -17.13 15.96
N SER A 166 8.19 -18.25 16.61
CA SER A 166 9.49 -18.89 16.42
C SER A 166 9.71 -19.48 15.02
N LYS A 167 8.64 -19.60 14.23
CA LYS A 167 8.64 -20.08 12.84
C LYS A 167 8.37 -18.95 11.83
N ALA A 168 7.96 -17.78 12.32
CA ALA A 168 7.51 -16.66 11.51
C ALA A 168 8.66 -15.89 10.85
N LEU A 169 8.54 -15.61 9.56
CA LEU A 169 9.32 -14.64 8.80
C LEU A 169 8.66 -13.26 8.90
N VAL A 170 9.38 -12.29 9.44
CA VAL A 170 8.85 -10.95 9.70
C VAL A 170 9.52 -9.92 8.79
N LEU A 171 8.73 -9.05 8.16
CA LEU A 171 9.24 -7.92 7.37
C LEU A 171 9.15 -6.60 8.16
N THR A 172 10.04 -5.67 7.87
CA THR A 172 10.06 -4.32 8.45
C THR A 172 10.86 -3.40 7.53
N GLU A 173 10.68 -2.10 7.65
CA GLU A 173 11.61 -1.11 7.07
C GLU A 173 12.08 -0.09 8.10
N ILE A 174 13.14 0.65 7.74
CA ILE A 174 13.73 1.70 8.60
C ILE A 174 12.89 2.99 8.56
N GLY A 175 12.14 3.22 7.47
CA GLY A 175 11.49 4.50 7.16
C GLY A 175 12.46 5.51 6.52
N PRO A 176 12.02 6.75 6.22
CA PRO A 176 12.84 7.77 5.55
C PRO A 176 13.69 8.61 6.54
N LYS A 177 13.32 8.66 7.82
CA LYS A 177 14.05 9.43 8.85
C LYS A 177 15.35 8.73 9.26
N ARG A 178 16.41 9.52 9.46
CA ARG A 178 17.76 9.03 9.82
C ARG A 178 18.31 9.66 11.09
N ASP A 179 17.46 10.28 11.90
CA ASP A 179 17.88 10.82 13.19
C ASP A 179 18.23 9.69 14.18
N PRO A 180 19.11 9.96 15.17
CA PRO A 180 19.54 8.93 16.11
C PRO A 180 18.43 8.23 16.88
N ALA A 181 17.31 8.90 17.18
CA ALA A 181 16.21 8.31 17.92
C ALA A 181 15.47 7.28 17.06
N THR A 182 15.19 7.61 15.80
CA THR A 182 14.60 6.68 14.82
C THR A 182 15.48 5.44 14.62
N LEU A 183 16.79 5.62 14.40
CA LEU A 183 17.70 4.49 14.18
C LEU A 183 17.83 3.59 15.41
N LYS A 184 17.91 4.17 16.61
CA LYS A 184 17.95 3.41 17.86
C LYS A 184 16.65 2.62 18.06
N LEU A 185 15.49 3.22 17.78
CA LEU A 185 14.20 2.56 17.88
C LEU A 185 14.14 1.35 16.92
N PHE A 186 14.46 1.56 15.65
CA PHE A 186 14.47 0.51 14.62
C PHE A 186 15.33 -0.69 15.04
N LEU A 187 16.61 -0.44 15.38
CA LEU A 187 17.54 -1.49 15.79
C LEU A 187 17.07 -2.21 17.06
N SER A 188 16.56 -1.47 18.05
CA SER A 188 16.07 -2.07 19.29
C SER A 188 14.83 -2.95 19.10
N ASN A 189 13.93 -2.59 18.18
CA ASN A 189 12.74 -3.40 17.88
C ASN A 189 13.13 -4.67 17.12
N MET A 190 14.06 -4.58 16.17
CA MET A 190 14.59 -5.75 15.47
C MET A 190 15.33 -6.69 16.42
N GLU A 191 16.15 -6.16 17.33
CA GLU A 191 16.81 -6.94 18.38
C GLU A 191 15.78 -7.67 19.26
N ARG A 192 14.75 -6.98 19.75
CA ARG A 192 13.68 -7.57 20.56
C ARG A 192 12.95 -8.70 19.83
N LEU A 193 12.65 -8.51 18.55
CA LEU A 193 11.95 -9.50 17.74
C LEU A 193 12.78 -10.78 17.55
N LEU A 194 14.08 -10.64 17.28
CA LEU A 194 15.01 -11.76 17.17
C LEU A 194 15.23 -12.46 18.53
N HIS A 195 15.28 -11.69 19.63
CA HIS A 195 15.31 -12.25 20.98
C HIS A 195 14.03 -13.04 21.32
N ALA A 196 12.87 -12.57 20.84
CA ALA A 196 11.59 -13.27 20.91
C ALA A 196 11.49 -14.49 19.98
N LYS A 197 12.62 -14.87 19.34
CA LYS A 197 12.81 -16.08 18.55
C LYS A 197 12.20 -16.08 17.16
N ALA A 198 11.79 -14.93 16.63
CA ALA A 198 11.38 -14.83 15.22
C ALA A 198 12.37 -15.53 14.29
N HIS A 199 11.86 -16.34 13.36
CA HIS A 199 12.69 -17.21 12.50
C HIS A 199 13.63 -16.40 11.61
N GLY A 200 13.18 -15.24 11.16
CA GLY A 200 14.04 -14.29 10.45
C GLY A 200 13.37 -12.95 10.22
N VAL A 201 14.21 -11.97 9.85
CA VAL A 201 13.78 -10.63 9.46
C VAL A 201 14.16 -10.38 8.00
N ARG A 202 13.33 -9.64 7.27
CA ARG A 202 13.61 -9.12 5.92
C ARG A 202 13.32 -7.62 5.86
N VAL A 203 14.14 -6.91 5.09
CA VAL A 203 14.06 -5.47 4.83
C VAL A 203 14.30 -5.32 3.34
N ILE A 204 13.27 -4.96 2.57
CA ILE A 204 13.29 -5.03 1.11
C ILE A 204 13.21 -3.64 0.45
N GLY A 205 13.04 -2.57 1.24
CA GLY A 205 13.04 -1.19 0.78
C GLY A 205 11.73 -0.72 0.14
N SER A 206 10.63 -1.43 0.36
CA SER A 206 9.27 -1.07 -0.10
C SER A 206 8.24 -1.62 0.87
N SER A 207 7.52 -0.73 1.53
CA SER A 207 6.52 -1.06 2.55
C SER A 207 5.33 -1.80 1.92
N THR A 208 4.86 -1.34 0.77
CA THR A 208 3.69 -1.87 0.07
C THR A 208 3.94 -3.29 -0.43
N LEU A 209 5.13 -3.57 -0.98
CA LEU A 209 5.50 -4.92 -1.43
C LEU A 209 5.75 -5.87 -0.25
N ALA A 210 6.31 -5.36 0.86
CA ALA A 210 6.45 -6.16 2.08
C ALA A 210 5.08 -6.61 2.61
N LEU A 211 4.10 -5.71 2.60
CA LEU A 211 2.71 -5.99 2.98
C LEU A 211 2.02 -6.95 1.98
N CYS A 212 2.30 -6.85 0.68
CA CYS A 212 1.82 -7.82 -0.31
C CYS A 212 2.43 -9.23 -0.13
N HIS A 213 3.68 -9.33 0.34
CA HIS A 213 4.26 -10.62 0.73
C HIS A 213 3.54 -11.24 1.93
N LEU A 214 3.13 -10.43 2.91
CA LEU A 214 2.25 -10.90 4.00
C LEU A 214 0.91 -11.40 3.44
N ALA A 215 0.25 -10.60 2.60
CA ALA A 215 -1.05 -10.96 2.03
C ALA A 215 -1.03 -12.26 1.23
N SER A 216 0.10 -12.58 0.60
CA SER A 216 0.30 -13.83 -0.17
C SER A 216 0.76 -15.03 0.67
N GLY A 217 1.01 -14.84 1.97
CA GLY A 217 1.57 -15.87 2.85
C GLY A 217 3.05 -16.17 2.60
N ALA A 218 3.74 -15.36 1.79
CA ALA A 218 5.19 -15.42 1.62
C ALA A 218 5.96 -14.89 2.84
N ALA A 219 5.26 -14.15 3.70
CA ALA A 219 5.69 -13.75 5.02
C ALA A 219 4.54 -13.83 6.03
N ASP A 220 4.87 -13.85 7.31
CA ASP A 220 3.91 -14.13 8.37
C ASP A 220 3.49 -12.86 9.13
N ALA A 221 4.38 -11.86 9.19
CA ALA A 221 4.09 -10.59 9.84
C ALA A 221 4.89 -9.43 9.22
N TYR A 222 4.39 -8.22 9.42
CA TYR A 222 5.08 -6.98 9.08
C TYR A 222 4.84 -5.95 10.19
N TYR A 223 5.87 -5.17 10.53
CA TYR A 223 5.73 -4.02 11.42
C TYR A 223 6.60 -2.87 10.92
N GLN A 224 6.17 -1.64 11.17
CA GLN A 224 7.00 -0.45 10.95
C GLN A 224 6.49 0.73 11.79
N PHE A 225 7.41 1.61 12.19
CA PHE A 225 7.09 2.91 12.77
C PHE A 225 7.36 4.01 11.74
N GLY A 226 6.46 5.00 11.64
CA GLY A 226 6.63 6.15 10.76
C GLY A 226 6.27 5.91 9.29
N LEU A 227 5.36 4.97 9.01
CA LEU A 227 4.71 4.86 7.70
C LEU A 227 3.73 6.01 7.48
N HIS A 228 3.52 6.37 6.22
CA HIS A 228 2.46 7.26 5.82
C HIS A 228 1.21 6.48 5.40
N CYS A 229 0.08 7.19 5.24
CA CYS A 229 -1.17 6.53 4.90
C CYS A 229 -1.19 5.98 3.45
N TRP A 230 -0.40 6.55 2.54
CA TRP A 230 -0.29 6.08 1.15
C TRP A 230 0.47 4.75 1.02
N ASP A 231 1.42 4.49 1.92
CA ASP A 231 2.06 3.17 2.08
C ASP A 231 1.07 2.07 2.52
N LEU A 232 0.04 2.44 3.28
CA LEU A 232 -0.83 1.49 4.00
C LEU A 232 -2.20 1.29 3.35
N ALA A 233 -2.77 2.32 2.71
CA ALA A 233 -4.17 2.33 2.31
C ALA A 233 -4.55 1.16 1.39
N ALA A 234 -3.81 0.97 0.30
CA ALA A 234 -4.08 -0.12 -0.64
C ALA A 234 -3.79 -1.49 0.00
N ALA A 235 -2.60 -1.63 0.61
CA ALA A 235 -2.14 -2.85 1.24
C ALA A 235 -3.09 -3.34 2.34
N THR A 236 -3.69 -2.43 3.11
CA THR A 236 -4.63 -2.78 4.19
C THR A 236 -5.85 -3.53 3.66
N VAL A 237 -6.42 -3.10 2.53
CA VAL A 237 -7.55 -3.82 1.92
C VAL A 237 -7.10 -5.19 1.43
N ILE A 238 -5.95 -5.25 0.74
CA ILE A 238 -5.39 -6.50 0.20
C ILE A 238 -5.15 -7.52 1.32
N ILE A 239 -4.57 -7.11 2.45
CA ILE A 239 -4.31 -7.97 3.61
C ILE A 239 -5.62 -8.47 4.23
N ARG A 240 -6.58 -7.57 4.49
CA ARG A 240 -7.88 -7.95 5.10
C ARG A 240 -8.62 -8.95 4.24
N GLU A 241 -8.65 -8.72 2.93
CA GLU A 241 -9.33 -9.58 1.97
C GLU A 241 -8.60 -10.91 1.71
N ALA A 242 -7.30 -10.98 2.04
CA ALA A 242 -6.51 -12.22 2.10
C ALA A 242 -6.65 -12.98 3.44
N GLY A 243 -7.42 -12.44 4.39
CA GLY A 243 -7.66 -13.05 5.72
C GLY A 243 -6.68 -12.63 6.81
N GLY A 244 -5.85 -11.60 6.57
CA GLY A 244 -4.95 -11.02 7.55
C GLY A 244 -5.58 -9.92 8.40
N ILE A 245 -4.81 -9.43 9.37
CA ILE A 245 -5.21 -8.37 10.32
C ILE A 245 -4.21 -7.22 10.21
N VAL A 246 -4.72 -5.99 10.28
CA VAL A 246 -3.91 -4.77 10.35
C VAL A 246 -4.30 -4.03 11.62
N MET A 247 -3.33 -3.75 12.48
CA MET A 247 -3.54 -3.17 13.80
C MET A 247 -2.42 -2.19 14.16
N ASP A 248 -2.69 -1.32 15.13
CA ASP A 248 -1.69 -0.39 15.65
C ASP A 248 -0.67 -1.10 16.55
N THR A 249 0.58 -0.63 16.53
CA THR A 249 1.67 -1.22 17.33
C THR A 249 1.48 -1.12 18.85
N SER A 250 0.57 -0.27 19.32
CA SER A 250 0.22 -0.10 20.73
C SER A 250 -0.89 -1.04 21.22
N GLU A 251 -1.59 -1.75 20.31
CA GLU A 251 -2.71 -2.61 20.68
C GLU A 251 -2.25 -3.95 21.27
N TRP A 252 -1.90 -3.91 22.57
CA TRP A 252 -1.76 -5.08 23.46
C TRP A 252 -3.02 -5.35 24.30
N LEU A 253 -4.21 -4.98 23.81
CA LEU A 253 -5.46 -5.27 24.51
C LEU A 253 -6.42 -6.10 23.64
N LEU A 254 -6.61 -7.33 24.08
CA LEU A 254 -7.76 -8.19 23.82
C LEU A 254 -9.05 -7.36 23.62
N LEU A 255 -9.71 -7.57 22.47
CA LEU A 255 -11.14 -7.29 22.23
C LEU A 255 -11.62 -5.84 22.50
N ALA A 256 -11.49 -4.95 21.51
CA ALA A 256 -12.49 -3.90 21.25
C ALA A 256 -12.30 -3.29 19.85
N PRO A 257 -13.35 -3.20 19.01
CA PRO A 257 -13.30 -2.39 17.80
C PRO A 257 -13.34 -0.90 18.18
N GLU A 258 -12.72 -0.07 17.34
CA GLU A 258 -12.69 1.40 17.39
C GLU A 258 -11.48 2.02 18.12
N LYS A 259 -10.45 2.39 17.34
CA LYS A 259 -10.13 3.80 17.02
C LYS A 259 -8.84 3.90 16.19
N TRP A 260 -8.98 4.12 14.89
CA TRP A 260 -7.89 4.65 14.07
C TRP A 260 -7.70 6.13 14.40
N ARG A 261 -6.55 6.51 14.97
CA ARG A 261 -6.08 7.90 15.03
C ARG A 261 -4.68 7.96 14.44
N CYS A 262 -4.51 8.67 13.32
CA CYS A 262 -3.18 9.09 12.88
C CYS A 262 -2.60 10.07 13.91
N SER A 263 -1.42 9.73 14.44
CA SER A 263 -0.49 10.66 15.10
C SER A 263 0.59 11.10 14.12
#